data_AF-A0A845QLK9-F1
#
_entry.id   AF-A0A845QLK9-F1
#
_cell.length_a   1.000
_cell.length_b   1.000
_cell.length_c   1.000
_cell.angle_alpha   90.00
_cell.angle_beta   90.00
_cell.angle_gamma   90.00
#
_symmetry.space_group_name_H-M   'P 1'
#
loop_
_entity.id
_entity.type
_entity.pdbx_description
1 polymer ?
#
loop_
_entity_poly.entity_id
_entity_poly.type
_entity_poly.pdbx_seq_one_letter_code
_entity_poly.pdbx_strand_id
1 'polypeptide(L)'
;MTREEAKDIIKRMYKGNPTPIQLKALEIAYVALQEPERKHGKWKDYGNYFSQCSLCRYPVNYFWGKTKFCPNCGAIMDGKNGEPK
;
A
#
# COMPACT_ATOMS: atom_id res chain seq x y z
N MET A 1 19.81 -16.31 -6.88
CA MET A 1 20.41 -15.01 -7.25
C MET A 1 21.42 -14.63 -6.18
N THR A 2 22.66 -14.39 -6.56
CA THR A 2 23.74 -13.93 -5.67
C THR A 2 23.70 -12.41 -5.49
N ARG A 3 24.43 -11.89 -4.50
CA ARG A 3 24.55 -10.44 -4.24
C ARG A 3 25.15 -9.71 -5.44
N GLU A 4 26.08 -10.35 -6.12
CA GLU A 4 26.80 -9.84 -7.28
C GLU A 4 25.90 -9.80 -8.51
N GLU A 5 25.08 -10.84 -8.74
CA GLU A 5 24.07 -10.88 -9.81
C GLU A 5 23.01 -9.78 -9.62
N ALA A 6 22.53 -9.59 -8.39
CA ALA A 6 21.57 -8.53 -8.08
C ALA A 6 22.13 -7.13 -8.36
N LYS A 7 23.40 -6.88 -7.98
CA LYS A 7 24.09 -5.61 -8.26
C LYS A 7 24.25 -5.37 -9.75
N ASP A 8 24.56 -6.41 -10.53
CA ASP A 8 24.75 -6.28 -11.96
C ASP A 8 23.44 -5.98 -12.70
N ILE A 9 22.34 -6.62 -12.30
CA ILE A 9 21.00 -6.29 -12.82
C ILE A 9 20.63 -4.83 -12.52
N ILE A 10 20.82 -4.37 -11.28
CA ILE A 10 20.53 -2.99 -10.88
C ILE A 10 21.38 -2.00 -11.67
N LYS A 11 22.68 -2.27 -11.85
CA LYS A 11 23.56 -1.41 -12.67
C LYS A 11 23.08 -1.34 -14.11
N ARG A 12 22.62 -2.45 -14.71
CA ARG A 12 22.08 -2.47 -16.08
C ARG A 12 20.81 -1.65 -16.25
N MET A 13 20.01 -1.47 -15.19
CA MET A 13 18.83 -0.58 -15.22
C MET A 13 19.21 0.90 -15.39
N TYR A 14 20.43 1.29 -14.97
CA TYR A 14 20.94 2.64 -15.10
C TYR A 14 21.91 2.73 -16.29
N LYS A 15 21.69 3.66 -17.22
CA LYS A 15 22.67 3.95 -18.27
C LYS A 15 23.83 4.78 -17.69
N GLY A 16 24.86 4.12 -17.16
CA GLY A 16 26.05 4.76 -16.57
C GLY A 16 26.08 4.72 -15.04
N ASN A 17 26.82 5.64 -14.41
CA ASN A 17 26.87 5.73 -12.95
C ASN A 17 25.54 6.26 -12.39
N PRO A 18 24.91 5.57 -11.41
CA PRO A 18 23.66 6.03 -10.82
C PRO A 18 23.81 7.41 -10.17
N THR A 19 22.86 8.31 -10.42
CA THR A 19 22.81 9.61 -9.76
C THR A 19 22.36 9.47 -8.29
N PRO A 20 22.64 10.45 -7.43
CA PRO A 20 22.16 10.44 -6.05
C PRO A 20 20.62 10.28 -5.93
N ILE A 21 19.87 10.86 -6.88
CA ILE A 21 18.40 10.74 -6.92
C ILE A 21 17.99 9.29 -7.23
N GLN A 22 18.68 8.64 -8.15
CA GLN A 22 18.42 7.24 -8.51
C GLN A 22 18.72 6.29 -7.35
N LEU A 23 19.81 6.53 -6.61
CA LEU A 23 20.13 5.76 -5.40
C LEU A 23 19.07 5.93 -4.32
N LYS A 24 18.61 7.16 -4.09
CA LYS A 24 17.53 7.46 -3.13
C LYS A 24 16.21 6.79 -3.53
N ALA A 25 15.87 6.78 -4.82
CA ALA A 25 14.68 6.10 -5.32
C ALA A 25 14.75 4.58 -5.10
N LEU A 26 15.92 3.98 -5.31
CA LEU A 26 16.15 2.55 -5.06
C LEU A 26 16.01 2.20 -3.57
N GLU A 27 16.52 3.04 -2.68
CA GLU A 27 16.37 2.87 -1.23
C GLU A 27 14.89 2.90 -0.81
N ILE A 28 14.13 3.89 -1.30
CA ILE A 28 12.68 3.99 -1.06
C ILE A 28 11.95 2.75 -1.59
N ALA A 29 12.28 2.30 -2.80
CA ALA A 29 11.67 1.10 -3.39
C ALA A 29 11.98 -0.16 -2.56
N TYR A 30 13.21 -0.29 -2.07
CA TYR A 30 13.60 -1.42 -1.22
C TYR A 30 12.83 -1.44 0.11
N VAL A 31 12.65 -0.27 0.74
CA VAL A 31 11.81 -0.13 1.94
C VAL A 31 10.36 -0.47 1.63
N ALA A 32 9.81 0.06 0.53
CA ALA A 32 8.43 -0.22 0.12
C ALA A 32 8.17 -1.70 -0.20
N LEU A 33 9.17 -2.44 -0.68
CA LEU A 33 9.08 -3.89 -0.90
C LEU A 33 9.09 -4.70 0.40
N GLN A 34 9.68 -4.17 1.47
CA GLN A 34 9.65 -4.82 2.78
C GLN A 34 8.36 -4.55 3.55
N GLU A 35 7.73 -3.41 3.29
CA GLU A 35 6.42 -3.11 3.85
C GLU A 35 5.34 -3.86 3.06
N PRO A 36 4.48 -4.68 3.70
CA PRO A 36 3.37 -5.30 2.97
C PRO A 36 2.48 -4.20 2.40
N GLU A 37 2.25 -4.24 1.10
CA GLU A 37 1.37 -3.31 0.41
C GLU A 37 0.00 -3.31 1.12
N ARG A 38 -0.35 -2.18 1.75
CA ARG A 38 -1.60 -2.09 2.48
C ARG A 38 -2.72 -1.86 1.48
N LYS A 39 -3.66 -2.79 1.42
CA LYS A 39 -4.85 -2.64 0.58
C LYS A 39 -5.60 -1.36 0.95
N HIS A 40 -6.05 -0.61 -0.04
CA HIS A 40 -6.88 0.58 0.14
C HIS A 40 -8.35 0.24 -0.04
N GLY A 41 -9.20 0.82 0.79
CA GLY A 41 -10.63 0.56 0.81
C GLY A 41 -11.44 1.76 1.27
N LYS A 42 -12.75 1.52 1.40
CA LYS A 42 -13.72 2.53 1.85
C LYS A 42 -14.82 1.92 2.68
N TRP A 43 -15.34 2.70 3.62
CA TRP A 43 -16.51 2.32 4.40
C TRP A 43 -17.75 2.41 3.49
N LYS A 44 -18.49 1.31 3.38
CA LYS A 44 -19.77 1.25 2.65
C LYS A 44 -20.89 1.18 3.66
N ASP A 45 -21.75 2.18 3.66
CA ASP A 45 -22.89 2.24 4.58
C ASP A 45 -23.94 1.21 4.19
N TYR A 46 -24.52 0.54 5.18
CA TYR A 46 -25.60 -0.41 4.98
C TYR A 46 -26.54 -0.42 6.20
N GLY A 47 -27.85 -0.38 5.94
CA GLY A 47 -28.84 -0.19 7.00
C GLY A 47 -28.72 1.18 7.69
N ASN A 48 -29.43 1.35 8.81
CA ASN A 48 -29.60 2.67 9.44
C ASN A 48 -28.42 3.11 10.31
N TYR A 49 -27.59 2.17 10.79
CA TYR A 49 -26.57 2.47 11.80
C TYR A 49 -25.23 1.74 11.58
N PHE A 50 -25.04 1.11 10.41
CA PHE A 50 -23.86 0.28 10.15
C PHE A 50 -23.14 0.66 8.85
N SER A 51 -21.85 0.37 8.85
CA SER A 51 -20.97 0.46 7.69
C SER A 51 -20.12 -0.80 7.64
N GLN A 52 -19.64 -1.17 6.46
CA GLN A 52 -18.75 -2.31 6.29
C GLN A 52 -17.52 -1.97 5.47
N CYS A 53 -16.43 -2.67 5.74
CA CYS A 53 -15.23 -2.58 4.89
C CYS A 53 -15.56 -3.03 3.47
N SER A 54 -15.17 -2.25 2.45
CA SER A 54 -15.36 -2.61 1.04
C SER A 54 -14.64 -3.88 0.61
N LEU A 55 -13.58 -4.29 1.33
CA LEU A 55 -12.72 -5.42 0.98
C LEU A 55 -13.13 -6.70 1.72
N CYS A 56 -13.19 -6.66 3.06
CA CYS A 56 -13.45 -7.85 3.88
C CYS A 56 -14.86 -7.91 4.47
N ARG A 57 -15.71 -6.90 4.20
CA ARG A 57 -17.10 -6.81 4.71
C ARG A 57 -17.24 -6.77 6.23
N TYR A 58 -16.15 -6.56 6.97
CA TYR A 58 -16.22 -6.41 8.42
C TYR A 58 -17.12 -5.23 8.81
N PRO A 59 -18.13 -5.45 9.66
CA PRO A 59 -19.12 -4.44 10.02
C PRO A 59 -18.61 -3.55 11.16
N VAL A 60 -19.02 -2.28 11.14
CA VAL A 60 -18.75 -1.29 12.18
C VAL A 60 -19.99 -0.40 12.35
N ASN A 61 -20.12 0.24 13.51
CA ASN A 61 -21.14 1.26 13.69
C ASN A 61 -20.82 2.49 12.81
N TYR A 62 -21.82 3.04 12.13
CA TYR A 62 -21.67 4.19 11.24
C TYR A 62 -21.11 5.44 11.95
N PHE A 63 -21.57 5.71 13.18
CA PHE A 63 -21.29 6.93 13.90
C PHE A 63 -19.92 6.91 14.61
N TRP A 64 -19.50 5.76 15.13
CA TRP A 64 -18.29 5.66 15.98
C TRP A 64 -17.25 4.65 15.48
N GLY A 65 -17.59 3.83 14.49
CA GLY A 65 -16.77 2.69 14.07
C GLY A 65 -15.94 2.93 12.80
N LYS A 66 -16.11 4.05 12.10
CA LYS A 66 -15.34 4.40 10.91
C LYS A 66 -13.95 4.94 11.29
N THR A 67 -12.97 4.05 11.31
CA THR A 67 -11.55 4.37 11.58
C THR A 67 -10.73 4.52 10.28
N LYS A 68 -9.51 5.07 10.39
CA LYS A 68 -8.55 5.18 9.27
C LYS A 68 -8.11 3.81 8.71
N PHE A 69 -8.17 2.76 9.53
CA PHE A 69 -7.82 1.40 9.14
C PHE A 69 -8.95 0.44 9.47
N CYS A 70 -9.23 -0.52 8.58
CA CYS A 70 -10.14 -1.61 8.90
C CYS A 70 -9.54 -2.47 10.03
N PRO A 71 -10.24 -2.69 11.15
CA PRO A 71 -9.70 -3.45 12.29
C PRO A 71 -9.50 -4.94 11.98
N ASN A 72 -10.20 -5.46 10.96
CA ASN A 72 -10.13 -6.88 10.59
C ASN A 72 -9.02 -7.19 9.58
N CYS A 73 -8.91 -6.40 8.50
CA CYS A 73 -7.96 -6.67 7.42
C CYS A 73 -6.82 -5.66 7.29
N GLY A 74 -6.77 -4.64 8.16
CA GLY A 74 -5.71 -3.62 8.14
C GLY A 74 -5.77 -2.64 6.97
N ALA A 75 -6.79 -2.73 6.11
CA ALA A 75 -6.91 -1.89 4.94
C ALA A 75 -7.02 -0.40 5.30
N ILE A 76 -6.37 0.46 4.53
CA ILE A 76 -6.42 1.91 4.68
C ILE A 76 -7.75 2.40 4.13
N MET A 77 -8.57 3.05 4.96
CA MET A 77 -9.92 3.50 4.63
C MET A 77 -9.91 4.95 4.12
N ASP A 78 -9.08 5.23 3.12
CA ASP A 78 -8.88 6.57 2.55
C ASP A 78 -9.75 6.86 1.31
N GLY A 79 -10.66 5.95 0.96
CA GLY A 79 -11.56 6.12 -0.17
C GLY A 79 -10.93 5.81 -1.53
N LYS A 80 -9.64 5.46 -1.59
CA LYS A 80 -8.97 5.10 -2.83
C LYS A 80 -9.21 3.63 -3.13
N ASN A 81 -9.73 3.33 -4.31
CA ASN A 81 -9.96 1.97 -4.77
C ASN A 81 -8.77 1.44 -5.58
N GLY A 82 -7.51 1.70 -5.20
CA GLY A 82 -6.34 1.22 -5.97
C GLY A 82 -6.32 1.62 -7.45
N GLU A 83 -7.17 2.56 -7.87
CA GLU A 83 -7.24 3.07 -9.24
C GLU A 83 -6.17 4.16 -9.39
N PRO A 84 -5.22 4.02 -10.33
CA PRO A 84 -4.30 5.10 -10.64
C PRO A 84 -5.12 6.25 -11.27
N LYS A 85 -4.87 7.48 -10.80
CA LYS A 85 -5.36 8.71 -11.44
C LYS A 85 -4.59 8.99 -12.73
#